data_AF-A0A0R2EGR5-F1
#
_entry.id   AF-A0A0R2EGR5-F1
#
_cell.length_a   1.000
_cell.length_b   1.000
_cell.length_c   1.000
_cell.angle_alpha   90.00
_cell.angle_beta   90.00
_cell.angle_gamma   90.00
#
_symmetry.space_group_name_H-M   'P 1'
#
loop_
_entity.id
_entity.type
_entity.pdbx_description
1 polymer ?
#
loop_
_entity_poly.entity_id
_entity_poly.type
_entity_poly.pdbx_seq_one_letter_code
_entity_poly.pdbx_strand_id
1 'polypeptide(L)' 'MIVQPVNSDGQTVRHEEVAADTVGAGIGEYVLLVRGAGARRASAEAVSNDVNDCSIVGIIDRFDK' A
#
# COMPACT_ATOMS: atom_id res chain seq x y z
N MET A 1 5.31 0.42 6.71
CA MET A 1 5.23 -1.04 6.68
C MET A 1 6.13 -1.58 5.56
N ILE A 2 6.78 -2.74 5.74
CA ILE A 2 7.41 -3.46 4.63
C ILE A 2 6.32 -4.25 3.92
N VAL A 3 6.22 -4.10 2.59
CA VAL A 3 5.21 -4.76 1.75
C VAL A 3 5.89 -5.56 0.64
N GLN A 4 5.32 -6.72 0.31
CA GLN A 4 5.75 -7.57 -0.78
C GLN A 4 4.68 -7.57 -1.88
N PRO A 5 4.92 -6.94 -3.06
CA PRO A 5 3.95 -6.95 -4.14
C PRO A 5 3.69 -8.37 -4.65
N VAL A 6 2.40 -8.71 -4.80
CA VAL A 6 1.93 -10.00 -5.31
C VAL A 6 1.01 -9.81 -6.52
N ASN A 7 0.90 -10.84 -7.36
CA ASN A 7 -0.16 -10.92 -8.37
C ASN A 7 -1.47 -11.47 -7.77
N SER A 8 -2.51 -11.62 -8.60
CA SER A 8 -3.80 -12.17 -8.17
C SER A 8 -3.75 -13.66 -7.81
N ASP A 9 -2.64 -14.36 -8.07
CA ASP A 9 -2.38 -15.73 -7.61
C ASP A 9 -1.64 -15.76 -6.26
N GLY A 10 -1.38 -14.60 -5.64
CA GLY A 10 -0.62 -14.48 -4.40
C GLY A 10 0.89 -14.70 -4.58
N GLN A 11 1.38 -14.79 -5.81
CA GLN A 11 2.80 -14.98 -6.10
C GLN A 11 3.53 -13.64 -6.06
N THR A 12 4.70 -13.61 -5.45
CA THR A 12 5.57 -12.44 -5.38
C THR A 12 6.03 -12.02 -6.78
N VAL A 13 5.87 -10.74 -7.14
CA VAL A 13 6.19 -10.25 -8.50
C VAL A 13 7.26 -9.14 -8.54
N ARG A 14 7.67 -8.58 -7.40
CA ARG A 14 8.64 -7.49 -7.30
C ARG A 14 9.45 -7.58 -6.00
N HIS A 15 10.42 -6.68 -5.82
CA HIS A 15 11.10 -6.51 -4.54
C HIS A 15 10.15 -5.96 -3.48
N GLU A 16 10.53 -6.21 -2.22
CA GLU A 16 9.90 -5.56 -1.08
C GLU A 16 10.08 -4.05 -1.14
N GLU A 17 9.07 -3.33 -0.69
CA GLU A 17 9.04 -1.87 -0.66
C GLU A 17 8.61 -1.39 0.73
N VAL A 18 8.97 -0.16 1.09
CA VAL A 18 8.44 0.49 2.29
C VAL A 18 7.27 1.36 1.89
N ALA A 19 6.11 1.13 2.49
CA ALA A 19 4.91 1.93 2.28
C ALA A 19 4.49 2.63 3.58
N ALA A 20 4.04 3.88 3.51
CA ALA A 20 3.34 4.46 4.66
C ALA A 20 1.98 3.77 4.84
N ASP A 21 1.61 3.57 6.10
CA ASP A 21 0.35 2.96 6.45
C ASP A 21 -0.50 3.98 7.20
N THR A 22 -1.53 4.48 6.52
CA THR A 22 -2.54 5.38 7.09
C THR A 22 -3.84 4.64 7.42
N VAL A 23 -3.91 3.34 7.12
CA VAL A 23 -5.13 2.52 7.25
C VAL A 23 -5.06 1.65 8.51
N GLY A 24 -3.87 1.27 8.94
CA GLY A 24 -3.63 0.40 10.10
C GLY A 24 -3.63 -1.08 9.72
N ALA A 25 -2.96 -1.41 8.61
CA ALA A 25 -2.83 -2.78 8.14
C ALA A 25 -1.97 -3.62 9.11
N GLY A 26 -2.44 -4.84 9.38
CA GLY A 26 -1.75 -5.85 10.15
C GLY A 26 -0.71 -6.61 9.34
N ILE A 27 0.23 -7.24 10.03
CA ILE A 27 1.20 -8.15 9.41
C ILE A 27 0.44 -9.37 8.84
N GLY A 28 0.68 -9.66 7.56
CA GLY A 28 0.06 -10.78 6.85
C GLY A 28 -1.24 -10.42 6.13
N GLU A 29 -1.75 -9.20 6.27
CA GLU A 29 -2.89 -8.73 5.49
C GLU A 29 -2.51 -8.42 4.04
N TYR A 30 -3.43 -8.69 3.12
CA TYR A 30 -3.32 -8.19 1.75
C TYR A 30 -3.80 -6.74 1.71
N VAL A 31 -3.07 -5.90 1.00
CA VAL A 31 -3.31 -4.46 0.97
C VAL A 31 -3.26 -3.92 -0.46
N LEU A 32 -3.98 -2.82 -0.70
CA LEU A 32 -3.88 -2.06 -1.93
C LEU A 32 -2.83 -0.95 -1.79
N LEU A 33 -1.90 -0.90 -2.74
CA LEU A 33 -0.84 0.09 -2.79
C LEU A 33 -1.10 1.14 -3.87
N VAL A 34 -0.86 2.40 -3.54
CA VAL A 34 -0.71 3.49 -4.53
C VAL A 34 0.75 3.94 -4.52
N ARG A 35 1.31 4.15 -5.72
CA ARG A 35 2.69 4.58 -5.92
C ARG A 35 2.78 5.94 -6.61
N GLY A 36 3.93 6.58 -6.49
CA GLY A 36 4.25 7.85 -7.14
C GLY A 36 3.44 9.01 -6.56
N ALA A 37 3.11 10.01 -7.38
CA ALA A 37 2.47 11.24 -6.92
C ALA A 37 1.11 11.03 -6.22
N GLY A 38 0.42 9.92 -6.51
CA GLY A 38 -0.83 9.56 -5.84
C GLY A 38 -0.66 9.18 -4.38
N ALA A 39 0.51 8.66 -3.98
CA ALA A 39 0.78 8.22 -2.61
C ALA A 39 0.70 9.38 -1.60
N ARG A 40 1.07 10.60 -2.02
CA ARG A 40 0.95 11.84 -1.25
C ARG A 40 -0.48 12.28 -0.91
N ARG A 41 -1.47 11.61 -1.49
CA ARG A 41 -2.90 11.89 -1.26
C ARG A 41 -3.57 10.80 -0.42
N ALA A 42 -2.81 9.84 0.09
CA ALA A 42 -3.32 8.71 0.85
C ALA A 42 -3.66 9.05 2.31
N SER A 43 -3.08 10.11 2.87
CA SER A 43 -3.47 10.62 4.19
C SER A 43 -4.70 11.52 4.09
N ALA A 44 -5.62 11.36 5.05
CA ALA A 44 -6.78 12.26 5.19
C ALA A 44 -6.36 13.68 5.56
N GLU A 45 -5.26 13.81 6.30
CA GLU A 45 -4.61 15.08 6.55
C GLU A 45 -3.77 15.43 5.31
N ALA A 46 -4.13 16.50 4.60
CA ALA A 46 -3.31 17.05 3.55
C ALA A 46 -2.03 17.63 4.18
N VAL A 47 -1.03 16.77 4.39
CA VAL A 47 0.28 17.20 4.87
C VAL A 47 0.93 17.97 3.73
N SER A 48 1.06 19.29 3.93
CA SER A 48 1.82 20.12 3.00
C SER A 48 3.25 19.58 2.90
N ASN A 49 3.70 19.30 1.68
CA ASN A 49 5.01 18.71 1.37
C ASN A 49 5.19 17.24 1.81
N ASP A 50 4.13 16.43 1.80
CA ASP A 50 4.33 14.98 1.82
C ASP A 50 5.26 14.56 0.66
N VAL A 51 6.27 13.73 0.95
CA VAL A 51 7.26 13.23 -0.02
C VAL A 51 7.10 11.74 -0.27
N ASN A 52 6.07 11.13 0.31
CA ASN A 52 5.80 9.71 0.17
C ASN A 52 5.50 9.33 -1.29
N ASP A 53 6.11 8.23 -1.72
CA ASP A 53 5.97 7.63 -3.04
C ASP A 53 5.33 6.24 -3.03
N CYS A 54 4.98 5.69 -1.86
CA CYS A 54 4.27 4.43 -1.69
C CYS A 54 3.38 4.43 -0.43
N SER A 55 2.07 4.26 -0.61
CA SER A 55 1.11 4.26 0.50
C SER A 55 0.15 3.09 0.41
N ILE A 56 -0.17 2.50 1.56
CA ILE A 56 -1.32 1.61 1.75
C ILE A 56 -2.58 2.46 1.77
N VAL A 57 -3.55 2.14 0.91
CA VAL A 57 -4.82 2.88 0.80
C VAL A 57 -6.05 2.03 1.13
N GLY A 58 -5.85 0.75 1.42
CA GLY A 58 -6.92 -0.15 1.85
C GLY A 58 -6.42 -1.56 2.17
N ILE A 59 -7.19 -2.27 2.99
CA ILE A 59 -7.02 -3.70 3.29
C ILE A 59 -7.95 -4.48 2.36
N ILE A 60 -7.49 -5.60 1.83
CA ILE A 60 -8.22 -6.45 0.90
C ILE A 60 -8.94 -7.54 1.67
N ASP A 61 -10.27 -7.53 1.65
CA ASP A 61 -11.09 -8.58 2.26
C ASP A 61 -11.08 -9.88 1.44
N ARG A 62 -11.10 -9.76 0.10
CA ARG A 62 -11.19 -10.91 -0.79
C ARG A 62 -10.67 -10.62 -2.20
N PHE A 63 -10.16 -11.68 -2.84
CA PHE A 63 -9.92 -11.72 -4.27
C PHE A 63 -11.07 -12.47 -4.94
N ASP A 64 -11.84 -11.78 -5.79
CA ASP A 64 -12.82 -12.40 -6.66
C ASP A 64 -12.17 -12.62 -8.04
N LYS A 65 -12.17 -13.87 -8.51
CA LYS A 65 -11.70 -14.27 -9.84
C LYS A 65 -12.85 -14.79 -10.68
#